data_AF-A0A957MJ11-F1
#
_entry.id   AF-A0A957MJ11-F1
#
_cell.length_a   1.000
_cell.length_b   1.000
_cell.length_c   1.000
_cell.angle_alpha   90.00
_cell.angle_beta   90.00
_cell.angle_gamma   90.00
#
_symmetry.space_group_name_H-M   'P 1'
#
loop_
_entity.id
_entity.type
_entity.pdbx_description
1 polymer ?
#
loop_
_entity_poly.entity_id
_entity_poly.type
_entity_poly.pdbx_seq_one_letter_code
_entity_poly.pdbx_strand_id
1 'polypeptide(L)'
;MTAFAGDRLKKRNVPVSTKALLLGSVLPDLALFALTAWFIVYYRFMAPQGLPDDSVFGTLYDQLFFHNPIWIVGHNFFHAPLILAALGVAGYVGARQGRRWGWPLVWLMVGCGLHTVVDIFTHHNDGPLLLFPFDWQTRFAAPISYWDVRHGARVVAPLEHAMDIAIIVYLLWTWLAARRTRAMSSK
;
A
#
# COMPACT_ATOMS: atom_id res chain seq x y z
N MET A 1 20.64 -5.25 7.79
CA MET A 1 19.72 -5.13 8.94
C MET A 1 19.48 -3.64 9.12
N THR A 2 18.22 -3.19 9.17
CA THR A 2 17.88 -1.76 9.23
C THR A 2 18.41 -1.14 10.52
N ALA A 3 19.12 -0.01 10.38
CA ALA A 3 20.04 0.53 11.38
C ALA A 3 19.40 1.13 12.65
N PHE A 4 18.07 1.26 12.73
CA PHE A 4 17.45 2.03 13.83
C PHE A 4 16.76 1.19 14.91
N ALA A 5 16.18 0.03 14.56
CA ALA A 5 15.38 -0.77 15.50
C ALA A 5 15.83 -2.24 15.65
N GLY A 6 16.72 -2.73 14.78
CA GLY A 6 17.09 -4.15 14.72
C GLY A 6 17.62 -4.69 16.05
N ASP A 7 18.48 -3.94 16.73
CA ASP A 7 19.09 -4.40 17.98
C ASP A 7 18.10 -4.40 19.15
N ARG A 8 17.16 -3.45 19.19
CA ARG A 8 16.10 -3.42 20.21
C ARG A 8 15.08 -4.55 20.02
N LEU A 9 14.72 -4.86 18.77
CA LEU A 9 13.81 -5.95 18.44
C LEU A 9 14.43 -7.32 18.77
N LYS A 10 15.72 -7.50 18.45
CA LYS A 10 16.48 -8.70 18.84
C LYS A 10 16.55 -8.86 20.35
N LYS A 11 16.85 -7.79 21.10
CA LYS A 11 16.88 -7.81 22.58
C LYS A 11 15.53 -8.21 23.19
N ARG A 12 14.41 -7.92 22.51
CA ARG A 12 13.04 -8.29 22.94
C ARG A 12 12.54 -9.61 22.35
N ASN A 13 13.39 -10.35 21.63
CA ASN A 13 13.05 -11.60 20.96
C ASN A 13 11.83 -11.49 20.03
N VAL A 14 11.66 -10.34 19.36
CA VAL A 14 10.60 -10.13 18.37
C VAL A 14 11.14 -10.58 17.00
N PRO A 15 10.61 -11.67 16.41
CA PRO A 15 11.06 -12.11 15.10
C PRO A 15 10.60 -11.11 14.04
N VAL A 16 11.54 -10.72 13.17
CA VAL A 16 11.31 -9.78 12.08
C VAL A 16 10.95 -10.54 10.81
N SER A 17 9.79 -10.25 10.23
CA SER A 17 9.38 -10.81 8.93
C SER A 17 9.55 -9.78 7.82
N THR A 18 10.75 -9.72 7.23
CA THR A 18 11.04 -8.80 6.12
C THR A 18 10.11 -9.01 4.93
N LYS A 19 9.76 -10.27 4.61
CA LYS A 19 8.84 -10.59 3.52
C LYS A 19 7.44 -10.00 3.76
N ALA A 20 6.92 -10.14 4.97
CA ALA A 20 5.59 -9.61 5.30
C ALA A 20 5.59 -8.09 5.33
N LEU A 21 6.66 -7.46 5.84
CA LEU A 21 6.84 -6.01 5.79
C LEU A 21 6.84 -5.48 4.34
N LEU A 22 7.64 -6.08 3.46
CA LEU A 22 7.72 -5.69 2.05
C LEU A 22 6.42 -5.99 1.28
N LEU A 23 5.73 -7.08 1.62
CA LEU A 23 4.40 -7.33 1.05
C LEU A 23 3.42 -6.23 1.49
N GLY A 24 3.40 -5.92 2.79
CA GLY A 24 2.54 -4.88 3.35
C GLY A 24 2.82 -3.48 2.78
N SER A 25 4.05 -3.17 2.34
CA SER A 25 4.35 -1.85 1.75
C SER A 25 3.78 -1.64 0.35
N VAL A 26 3.34 -2.70 -0.34
CA VAL A 26 2.82 -2.65 -1.73
C VAL A 26 1.35 -3.11 -1.81
N LEU A 27 0.92 -3.96 -0.88
CA LEU A 27 -0.42 -4.53 -0.85
C LEU A 27 -1.57 -3.49 -0.84
N PRO A 28 -1.45 -2.33 -0.17
CA PRO A 28 -2.49 -1.31 -0.17
C PRO A 28 -2.87 -0.86 -1.60
N ASP A 29 -1.88 -0.53 -2.43
CA ASP A 29 -2.08 -0.16 -3.84
C ASP A 29 -2.49 -1.31 -4.75
N LEU A 30 -2.02 -2.53 -4.47
CA LEU A 30 -2.19 -3.67 -5.37
C LEU A 30 -3.67 -3.95 -5.70
N ALA A 31 -4.56 -3.75 -4.72
CA ALA A 31 -5.99 -3.93 -4.91
C ALA A 31 -6.57 -2.88 -5.88
N LEU A 32 -6.24 -1.60 -5.69
CA LEU A 32 -6.68 -0.53 -6.58
C LEU A 32 -6.07 -0.67 -7.97
N PHE A 33 -4.79 -1.08 -8.06
CA PHE A 33 -4.15 -1.39 -9.34
C PHE A 33 -4.90 -2.50 -10.10
N ALA A 34 -5.27 -3.59 -9.44
CA ALA A 34 -6.01 -4.68 -10.06
C ALA A 34 -7.40 -4.22 -10.55
N LEU A 35 -8.12 -3.44 -9.74
CA LEU A 35 -9.42 -2.85 -10.11
C LEU A 35 -9.27 -1.90 -11.30
N THR A 36 -8.23 -1.09 -11.32
CA THR A 36 -7.91 -0.14 -12.41
C THR A 36 -7.57 -0.88 -13.69
N ALA A 37 -6.73 -1.92 -13.61
CA ALA A 37 -6.37 -2.75 -14.76
C ALA A 37 -7.61 -3.44 -15.34
N TRP A 38 -8.47 -4.00 -14.48
CA TRP A 38 -9.75 -4.58 -14.91
C TRP A 38 -10.65 -3.53 -15.56
N PHE A 39 -10.80 -2.36 -14.95
CA PHE A 39 -11.58 -1.24 -15.50
C PHE A 39 -11.12 -0.87 -16.91
N ILE A 40 -9.82 -0.69 -17.10
CA ILE A 40 -9.24 -0.36 -18.41
C ILE A 40 -9.51 -1.46 -19.42
N VAL A 41 -9.25 -2.72 -19.07
CA VAL A 41 -9.45 -3.86 -19.97
C VAL A 41 -10.91 -4.00 -20.38
N TYR A 42 -11.82 -3.93 -19.41
CA TYR A 42 -13.24 -4.07 -19.66
C TYR A 42 -13.77 -2.93 -20.54
N TYR A 43 -13.53 -1.66 -20.19
CA TYR A 43 -14.12 -0.54 -20.92
C TYR A 43 -13.43 -0.25 -22.26
N ARG A 44 -12.17 -0.63 -22.46
CA ARG A 44 -11.51 -0.45 -23.77
C ARG A 44 -11.78 -1.57 -24.76
N PHE A 45 -11.98 -2.81 -24.29
CA PHE A 45 -12.01 -3.97 -25.19
C PHE A 45 -13.31 -4.77 -25.14
N MET A 46 -14.13 -4.64 -24.09
CA MET A 46 -15.31 -5.49 -23.88
C MET A 46 -16.62 -4.70 -23.83
N ALA A 47 -16.62 -3.50 -23.24
CA ALA A 47 -17.82 -2.69 -23.10
C ALA A 47 -18.25 -2.11 -24.47
N PRO A 48 -19.49 -2.37 -24.94
CA PRO A 48 -19.97 -1.87 -26.23
C PRO A 48 -19.92 -0.35 -26.36
N GLN A 49 -20.13 0.37 -25.26
CA GLN A 49 -20.16 1.82 -25.18
C GLN A 49 -18.76 2.47 -25.06
N GLY A 50 -17.72 1.68 -24.79
CA GLY A 50 -16.38 2.21 -24.54
C GLY A 50 -16.24 2.98 -23.22
N LEU A 51 -15.14 3.73 -23.08
CA LEU A 51 -14.97 4.72 -22.02
C LEU A 51 -15.85 5.95 -22.32
N PRO A 52 -16.62 6.47 -21.34
CA PRO A 52 -17.47 7.64 -21.56
C PRO A 52 -16.68 8.95 -21.67
N ASP A 53 -15.49 9.01 -21.07
CA ASP A 53 -14.60 10.17 -21.11
C ASP A 53 -13.31 9.82 -21.89
N ASP A 54 -12.67 10.83 -22.48
CA ASP A 54 -11.34 10.67 -23.12
C ASP A 54 -10.23 10.33 -22.09
N SER A 55 -10.51 10.51 -20.80
CA SER A 55 -9.64 10.16 -19.68
C SER A 55 -10.02 8.82 -19.07
N VAL A 56 -9.02 7.99 -18.78
CA VAL A 56 -9.21 6.77 -17.98
C VAL A 56 -9.66 7.12 -16.56
N PHE A 57 -9.11 8.19 -15.99
CA PHE A 57 -9.46 8.71 -14.68
C PHE A 57 -10.47 9.84 -14.86
N GLY A 58 -11.67 9.46 -15.30
CA GLY A 58 -12.80 10.35 -15.56
C GLY A 58 -13.95 10.13 -14.58
N THR A 59 -15.11 10.68 -14.92
CA THR A 59 -16.33 10.67 -14.12
C THR A 59 -16.79 9.28 -13.71
N LEU A 60 -16.74 8.30 -14.64
CA LEU A 60 -17.11 6.92 -14.35
C LEU A 60 -16.13 6.25 -13.37
N TYR A 61 -14.83 6.53 -13.53
CA TYR A 61 -13.81 6.00 -12.62
C TYR A 61 -14.03 6.55 -11.21
N ASP A 62 -14.25 7.85 -11.08
CA ASP A 62 -14.57 8.50 -9.80
C ASP A 62 -15.86 7.95 -9.20
N GLN A 63 -16.90 7.75 -10.02
CA GLN A 63 -18.15 7.17 -9.56
C GLN A 63 -17.94 5.78 -8.96
N LEU A 64 -17.14 4.92 -9.62
CA LEU A 64 -16.80 3.61 -9.09
C LEU A 64 -15.96 3.73 -7.82
N PHE A 65 -14.88 4.52 -7.84
CA PHE A 65 -13.97 4.67 -6.72
C PHE A 65 -14.68 5.19 -5.45
N PHE A 66 -15.54 6.20 -5.57
CA PHE A 66 -16.17 6.85 -4.43
C PHE A 66 -17.48 6.20 -3.97
N HIS A 67 -18.16 5.42 -4.82
CA HIS A 67 -19.51 4.92 -4.52
C HIS A 67 -19.69 3.41 -4.69
N ASN A 68 -18.82 2.72 -5.43
CA ASN A 68 -18.97 1.28 -5.63
C ASN A 68 -18.39 0.50 -4.41
N PRO A 69 -19.17 -0.36 -3.75
CA PRO A 69 -18.70 -1.08 -2.57
C PRO A 69 -17.48 -1.97 -2.83
N ILE A 70 -17.36 -2.58 -4.02
CA ILE A 70 -16.22 -3.44 -4.36
C ILE A 70 -14.94 -2.60 -4.43
N TRP A 71 -15.01 -1.40 -4.99
CA TRP A 71 -13.89 -0.48 -5.07
C TRP A 71 -13.50 0.06 -3.71
N ILE A 72 -14.49 0.50 -2.93
CA ILE A 72 -14.26 1.02 -1.59
C ILE A 72 -13.64 -0.06 -0.70
N VAL A 73 -14.21 -1.27 -0.67
CA VAL A 73 -13.68 -2.39 0.13
C VAL A 73 -12.30 -2.79 -0.38
N GLY A 74 -12.13 -2.92 -1.70
CA GLY A 74 -10.87 -3.34 -2.32
C GLY A 74 -9.73 -2.39 -1.97
N HIS A 75 -9.93 -1.08 -2.16
CA HIS A 75 -8.96 -0.07 -1.78
C HIS A 75 -8.75 -0.02 -0.26
N ASN A 76 -9.81 -0.05 0.55
CA ASN A 76 -9.66 0.24 1.98
C ASN A 76 -9.29 -0.96 2.86
N PHE A 77 -9.36 -2.21 2.39
CA PHE A 77 -9.08 -3.37 3.25
C PHE A 77 -7.65 -3.39 3.81
N PHE A 78 -6.66 -2.95 3.02
CA PHE A 78 -5.27 -2.83 3.45
C PHE A 78 -4.79 -1.39 3.67
N HIS A 79 -5.70 -0.40 3.60
CA HIS A 79 -5.42 1.02 3.86
C HIS A 79 -6.14 1.57 5.09
N ALA A 80 -7.32 1.07 5.45
CA ALA A 80 -8.13 1.69 6.51
C ALA A 80 -7.47 1.52 7.89
N PRO A 81 -7.23 2.61 8.66
CA PRO A 81 -6.55 2.53 9.95
C PRO A 81 -7.19 1.55 10.94
N LEU A 82 -8.53 1.47 10.98
CA LEU A 82 -9.22 0.55 11.89
C LEU A 82 -9.06 -0.92 11.48
N ILE A 83 -9.10 -1.22 10.18
CA ILE A 83 -8.84 -2.58 9.68
C ILE A 83 -7.38 -2.98 9.98
N LEU A 84 -6.43 -2.07 9.73
CA LEU A 84 -5.03 -2.30 10.03
C LEU A 84 -4.80 -2.52 11.54
N ALA A 85 -5.44 -1.71 12.40
CA ALA A 85 -5.39 -1.92 13.84
C ALA A 85 -5.92 -3.30 14.24
N ALA A 86 -7.05 -3.74 13.65
CA ALA A 86 -7.60 -5.08 13.89
C ALA A 86 -6.64 -6.20 13.44
N LEU A 87 -6.02 -6.09 12.26
CA LEU A 87 -5.00 -7.03 11.78
C LEU A 87 -3.78 -7.06 12.72
N GLY A 88 -3.35 -5.90 13.20
CA GLY A 88 -2.26 -5.77 14.16
C GLY A 88 -2.55 -6.45 15.49
N VAL A 89 -3.74 -6.23 16.05
CA VAL A 89 -4.21 -6.88 17.28
C VAL A 89 -4.31 -8.39 17.08
N ALA A 90 -4.93 -8.86 15.99
CA ALA A 90 -5.03 -10.28 15.68
C ALA A 90 -3.66 -10.94 15.54
N GLY A 91 -2.74 -10.27 14.82
CA GLY A 91 -1.34 -10.71 14.66
C GLY A 91 -0.62 -10.81 15.99
N TYR A 92 -0.75 -9.79 16.85
CA TYR A 92 -0.12 -9.77 18.16
C TYR A 92 -0.67 -10.86 19.07
N VAL A 93 -1.99 -11.02 19.16
CA VAL A 93 -2.64 -12.09 19.93
C VAL A 93 -2.20 -13.46 19.42
N GLY A 94 -2.19 -13.68 18.10
CA GLY A 94 -1.71 -14.91 17.49
C GLY A 94 -0.25 -15.21 17.83
N ALA A 95 0.61 -14.18 17.82
CA ALA A 95 2.01 -14.30 18.18
C ALA A 95 2.20 -14.69 19.65
N ARG A 96 1.42 -14.08 20.56
CA ARG A 96 1.41 -14.39 22.00
C ARG A 96 0.92 -15.81 22.28
N GLN A 97 0.05 -16.35 21.44
CA GLN A 97 -0.39 -17.75 21.47
C GLN A 97 0.59 -18.73 20.80
N GLY A 98 1.76 -18.26 20.34
CA GLY A 98 2.75 -19.12 19.67
C GLY A 98 2.37 -19.51 18.23
N ARG A 99 1.37 -18.87 17.63
CA ARG A 99 0.96 -19.16 16.25
C ARG A 99 1.99 -18.60 15.26
N ARG A 100 2.42 -19.44 14.31
CA ARG A 100 3.45 -19.10 13.31
C ARG A 100 3.09 -17.89 12.42
N TRP A 101 1.80 -17.60 12.24
CA TRP A 101 1.32 -16.48 11.42
C TRP A 101 1.28 -15.14 12.16
N GLY A 102 1.35 -15.13 13.50
CA GLY A 102 1.12 -13.93 14.30
C GLY A 102 2.10 -12.79 14.00
N TRP A 103 3.40 -13.06 14.13
CA TRP A 103 4.43 -12.06 13.84
C TRP A 103 4.46 -11.63 12.37
N PRO A 104 4.37 -12.53 11.37
CA PRO A 104 4.17 -12.12 9.98
C PRO A 104 3.00 -11.15 9.79
N LEU A 105 1.85 -11.39 10.43
CA LEU A 105 0.69 -10.52 10.30
C LEU A 105 0.93 -9.13 10.93
N VAL A 106 1.63 -9.06 12.07
CA VAL A 106 2.05 -7.78 12.66
C VAL A 106 2.95 -7.01 11.70
N TRP A 107 3.92 -7.67 11.08
CA TRP A 107 4.83 -7.01 10.14
C TRP A 107 4.15 -6.60 8.83
N LEU A 108 3.16 -7.37 8.36
CA LEU A 108 2.30 -6.98 7.24
C LEU A 108 1.54 -5.69 7.58
N MET A 109 0.89 -5.65 8.76
CA MET A 109 0.19 -4.46 9.24
C MET A 109 1.15 -3.26 9.33
N VAL A 110 2.37 -3.43 9.84
CA VAL A 110 3.36 -2.34 9.91
C VAL A 110 3.70 -1.82 8.50
N GLY A 111 3.87 -2.71 7.52
CA GLY A 111 4.11 -2.31 6.12
C GLY A 111 2.94 -1.51 5.55
N CYS A 112 1.72 -2.04 5.67
CA CYS A 112 0.50 -1.36 5.22
C CYS A 112 0.30 -0.02 5.93
N GLY A 113 0.58 0.03 7.24
CA GLY A 113 0.40 1.23 8.05
C GLY A 113 1.38 2.33 7.70
N LEU A 114 2.64 2.00 7.41
CA LEU A 114 3.61 2.99 6.94
C LEU A 114 3.20 3.60 5.60
N HIS A 115 2.76 2.76 4.67
CA HIS A 115 2.22 3.20 3.38
C HIS A 115 0.98 4.10 3.58
N THR A 116 0.00 3.62 4.34
CA THR A 116 -1.24 4.35 4.67
C THR A 116 -0.97 5.71 5.29
N VAL A 117 0.02 5.82 6.18
CA VAL A 117 0.36 7.10 6.82
C VAL A 117 0.84 8.11 5.77
N VAL A 118 1.66 7.68 4.81
CA VAL A 118 2.10 8.57 3.72
C VAL A 118 0.87 9.05 2.95
N ASP A 119 0.01 8.12 2.53
CA ASP A 119 -1.18 8.42 1.72
C ASP A 119 -2.18 9.34 2.40
N ILE A 120 -2.42 9.15 3.71
CA ILE A 120 -3.27 10.04 4.49
C ILE A 120 -2.77 11.48 4.36
N PHE A 121 -1.46 11.72 4.27
CA PHE A 121 -0.87 13.05 4.17
C PHE A 121 -0.52 13.49 2.74
N THR A 122 -0.73 12.63 1.74
CA THR A 122 -0.42 12.92 0.33
C THR A 122 -1.60 12.70 -0.63
N HIS A 123 -2.80 12.50 -0.11
CA HIS A 123 -4.05 12.52 -0.85
C HIS A 123 -5.01 13.55 -0.29
N HIS A 124 -5.56 14.41 -1.15
CA HIS A 124 -6.47 15.45 -0.71
C HIS A 124 -7.90 14.95 -0.56
N ASN A 125 -8.48 14.28 -1.56
CA ASN A 125 -9.87 13.83 -1.51
C ASN A 125 -10.04 12.32 -1.72
N ASP A 126 -8.96 11.67 -2.15
CA ASP A 126 -8.90 10.32 -2.70
C ASP A 126 -8.08 9.37 -1.82
N GLY A 127 -7.76 9.80 -0.60
CA GLY A 127 -7.00 9.00 0.35
C GLY A 127 -7.84 7.91 1.05
N PRO A 128 -7.19 7.15 1.94
CA PRO A 128 -7.83 6.13 2.75
C PRO A 128 -9.00 6.63 3.58
N LEU A 129 -10.02 5.79 3.74
CA LEU A 129 -11.10 6.00 4.68
C LEU A 129 -10.60 5.78 6.11
N LEU A 130 -10.71 6.82 6.95
CA LEU A 130 -10.16 6.80 8.31
C LEU A 130 -10.92 5.85 9.24
N LEU A 131 -12.23 5.74 9.04
CA LEU A 131 -13.16 5.08 9.95
C LEU A 131 -13.88 3.87 9.32
N PHE A 132 -13.42 3.41 8.14
CA PHE A 132 -13.94 2.21 7.51
C PHE A 132 -13.70 0.97 8.41
N PRO A 133 -14.69 0.07 8.61
CA PRO A 133 -15.95 -0.08 7.86
C PRO A 133 -17.18 0.59 8.49
N PHE A 134 -17.01 1.40 9.54
CA PHE A 134 -18.14 2.05 10.23
C PHE A 134 -18.60 3.34 9.55
N ASP A 135 -17.69 3.98 8.83
CA ASP A 135 -17.96 5.16 8.00
C ASP A 135 -17.23 5.00 6.66
N TRP A 136 -17.99 5.22 5.59
CA TRP A 136 -17.61 4.97 4.20
C TRP A 136 -17.24 6.23 3.43
N GLN A 137 -17.19 7.39 4.11
CA GLN A 137 -17.01 8.68 3.48
C GLN A 137 -15.82 9.47 4.06
N THR A 138 -15.59 9.38 5.37
CA THR A 138 -14.58 10.24 6.03
C THR A 138 -13.15 9.93 5.57
N ARG A 139 -12.53 10.94 4.96
CA ARG A 139 -11.13 11.00 4.52
C ARG A 139 -10.46 12.22 5.13
N PHE A 140 -9.15 12.17 5.27
CA PHE A 140 -8.39 13.36 5.65
C PHE A 140 -8.13 14.23 4.43
N ALA A 141 -8.48 15.52 4.51
CA ALA A 141 -8.21 16.47 3.45
C ALA A 141 -6.76 16.97 3.52
N ALA A 142 -5.81 16.18 2.99
CA ALA A 142 -4.39 16.53 3.10
C ALA A 142 -4.08 17.85 2.36
N PRO A 143 -3.28 18.76 2.93
CA PRO A 143 -2.95 20.04 2.28
C PRO A 143 -2.09 19.87 1.02
N ILE A 144 -1.47 18.70 0.86
CA ILE A 144 -0.59 18.35 -0.25
C ILE A 144 -1.14 17.06 -0.88
N SER A 145 -1.13 16.99 -2.21
CA SER A 145 -1.45 15.77 -2.94
C SER A 145 -0.50 15.52 -4.08
N TYR A 146 -0.10 14.26 -4.28
CA TYR A 146 0.57 13.84 -5.51
C TYR A 146 -0.41 13.59 -6.66
N TRP A 147 -1.72 13.58 -6.40
CA TRP A 147 -2.75 13.31 -7.39
C TRP A 147 -3.50 14.59 -7.82
N ASP A 148 -3.91 15.44 -6.87
CA ASP A 148 -4.62 16.69 -7.18
C ASP A 148 -3.65 17.83 -7.53
N VAL A 149 -3.71 18.30 -8.78
CA VAL A 149 -2.91 19.41 -9.31
C VAL A 149 -3.09 20.71 -8.51
N ARG A 150 -4.28 20.94 -7.94
CA ARG A 150 -4.54 22.11 -7.09
C ARG A 150 -3.84 22.04 -5.74
N HIS A 151 -3.39 20.85 -5.35
CA HIS A 151 -2.70 20.57 -4.08
C HIS A 151 -1.23 20.17 -4.31
N GLY A 152 -0.62 20.61 -5.41
CA GLY A 152 0.83 20.49 -5.64
C GLY A 152 1.28 19.24 -6.40
N ALA A 153 0.37 18.47 -7.01
CA ALA A 153 0.73 17.22 -7.71
C ALA A 153 1.81 17.38 -8.78
N ARG A 154 1.88 18.53 -9.46
CA ARG A 154 2.92 18.82 -10.47
C ARG A 154 4.34 18.78 -9.91
N VAL A 155 4.52 18.96 -8.61
CA VAL A 155 5.81 18.89 -7.92
C VAL A 155 5.92 17.62 -7.10
N VAL A 156 4.86 17.24 -6.39
CA VAL A 156 4.90 16.11 -5.45
C VAL A 156 4.95 14.77 -6.19
N ALA A 157 4.18 14.58 -7.28
CA ALA A 157 4.21 13.31 -8.02
C ALA A 157 5.60 12.97 -8.59
N PRO A 158 6.31 13.87 -9.30
CA PRO A 158 7.66 13.55 -9.77
C PRO A 158 8.64 13.16 -8.66
N LEU A 159 8.53 13.79 -7.48
CA LEU A 159 9.39 13.48 -6.34
C LEU A 159 9.06 12.11 -5.73
N GLU A 160 7.77 11.80 -5.60
CA GLU A 160 7.29 10.51 -5.14
C GLU A 160 7.71 9.39 -6.10
N HIS A 161 7.49 9.55 -7.41
CA HIS A 161 7.94 8.57 -8.42
C HIS A 161 9.46 8.39 -8.43
N ALA A 162 10.22 9.48 -8.24
CA ALA A 162 11.69 9.40 -8.16
C ALA A 162 12.15 8.61 -6.92
N MET A 163 11.47 8.78 -5.78
CA MET A 163 11.73 8.02 -4.56
C MET A 163 11.43 6.54 -4.77
N ASP A 164 10.30 6.20 -5.40
CA ASP A 164 9.92 4.83 -5.71
C ASP A 164 10.92 4.14 -6.64
N ILE A 165 11.33 4.82 -7.72
CA ILE A 165 12.38 4.35 -8.61
C ILE A 165 13.69 4.11 -7.83
N ALA A 166 14.08 5.04 -6.95
CA ALA A 166 15.29 4.90 -6.15
C ALA A 166 15.21 3.68 -5.20
N ILE A 167 14.05 3.44 -4.57
CA ILE A 167 13.81 2.27 -3.72
C ILE A 167 13.89 0.98 -4.54
N ILE A 168 13.24 0.93 -5.71
CA ILE A 168 13.29 -0.25 -6.60
C ILE A 168 14.72 -0.53 -7.04
N VAL A 169 15.47 0.48 -7.49
CA VAL A 169 16.87 0.33 -7.90
C VAL A 169 17.72 -0.18 -6.74
N TYR A 170 17.55 0.37 -5.54
CA TYR A 170 18.26 -0.07 -4.34
C TYR A 170 17.95 -1.54 -4.00
N LEU A 171 16.68 -1.94 -4.03
CA LEU A 171 16.27 -3.31 -3.75
C LEU A 171 16.78 -4.29 -4.80
N LEU A 172 16.74 -3.93 -6.08
CA LEU A 172 17.28 -4.75 -7.17
C LEU A 172 18.80 -4.90 -7.05
N TRP A 173 19.51 -3.80 -6.78
CA TRP A 173 20.96 -3.82 -6.57
C TRP A 173 21.33 -4.76 -5.42
N THR A 174 20.70 -4.59 -4.27
CA THR A 174 21.01 -5.40 -3.07
C THR A 174 20.67 -6.87 -3.27
N TRP A 175 19.59 -7.18 -3.99
CA TRP A 175 19.24 -8.55 -4.37
C TRP A 175 20.26 -9.17 -5.32
N LEU A 176 20.70 -8.44 -6.35
CA LEU A 176 21.74 -8.91 -7.27
C LEU A 176 23.08 -9.13 -6.57
N ALA A 177 23.49 -8.20 -5.70
CA ALA A 177 24.72 -8.33 -4.91
C ALA A 177 24.68 -9.56 -4.00
N ALA A 178 23.54 -9.81 -3.32
CA ALA A 178 23.36 -10.99 -2.47
C ALA A 178 23.35 -12.32 -3.27
N ARG A 179 22.86 -12.30 -4.52
CA ARG A 179 22.95 -13.47 -5.41
C ARG A 179 24.39 -13.79 -5.81
N ARG A 180 25.19 -12.76 -6.13
CA ARG A 180 26.60 -12.93 -6.53
C ARG A 180 27.44 -13.54 -5.41
N THR A 181 27.29 -13.06 -4.17
CA THR A 181 28.02 -13.61 -3.02
C THR A 181 27.65 -15.06 -2.71
N ARG A 182 26.37 -15.43 -2.82
CA ARG A 182 25.94 -16.84 -2.67
C ARG A 182 26.52 -17.75 -3.75
N ALA A 183 26.58 -17.28 -5.00
CA ALA A 183 27.17 -18.06 -6.10
C ALA A 183 28.68 -18.29 -5.92
N MET A 184 29.40 -17.32 -5.32
CA MET A 184 30.82 -17.45 -5.00
C MET A 184 31.10 -18.36 -3.80
N SER A 185 30.20 -18.42 -2.80
CA SER A 185 30.35 -19.27 -1.62
C SER A 185 29.97 -20.75 -1.85
N SER A 186 29.38 -21.07 -3.00
CA SER A 186 28.96 -22.43 -3.39
C SER A 186 29.97 -23.11 -4.34
N LYS A 187 31.07 -22.43 -4.66
CA LYS A 187 32.22 -22.98 -5.38
C LYS A 187 33.36 -23.19 -4.41
#